data_AF-A0A7G2HJF7-F1
#
_entry.id   AF-A0A7G2HJF7-F1
#
_cell.length_a   1.000
_cell.length_b   1.000
_cell.length_c   1.000
_cell.angle_alpha   90.00
_cell.angle_beta   90.00
_cell.angle_gamma   90.00
#
_symmetry.space_group_name_H-M   'P 1'
#
loop_
_entity.id
_entity.type
_entity.pdbx_description
1 polymer ?
#
loop_
_entity_poly.entity_id
_entity_poly.type
_entity_poly.pdbx_seq_one_letter_code
_entity_poly.pdbx_strand_id
1 'polypeptide(L)'
;MCSFGRQRHFVNTGIEICNNTASFCPPFPRSFQMRGAHAIKMVGLLHLHMSSFVSTSSSRCQTEENELEQAIRECKELLQDSPQLLYEHSYKKWNRMINKGLDYFVKEHPKTLRRRLARGVPQDFRWKIWNSLLQISSLDDEDKINEKVSQSLRNSNFFLEIFNINDQNSPNFQSPTINFIYCNYYDYAAKFLNKYSPLISIDVPRTFPELNIFRDQASQECLFRVLNATANHIPDVGYCQGMNFIAALLLITSNFDQERSFYSLILILETYGLSGFYKDQFPLLTKYIQAFDTMFQTNIPKLWKHFQDEGIFDPVYLHPWFLTLFVSTLPLKTVVIIWDYLLANGLQSLISIAIALLKTLESSLIGQSMENIIQFFKSLRISVGINDVTCARMLLSKAKNIHISEEILATFKV
;
A
#
# COMPACT_ATOMS: atom_id res chain seq x y z
N MET A 1 25.72 -28.81 39.17
CA MET A 1 25.29 -28.74 40.58
C MET A 1 24.80 -27.33 40.86
N CYS A 2 23.57 -27.21 41.37
CA CYS A 2 22.86 -26.07 42.00
C CYS A 2 22.88 -24.70 41.29
N SER A 3 21.81 -24.25 40.61
CA SER A 3 20.53 -23.71 41.11
C SER A 3 20.64 -22.53 42.10
N PHE A 4 20.27 -21.33 41.62
CA PHE A 4 19.94 -20.16 42.44
C PHE A 4 18.58 -19.61 41.99
N GLY A 5 17.59 -19.71 42.88
CA GLY A 5 16.34 -18.96 42.81
C GLY A 5 16.21 -18.10 44.06
N ARG A 6 15.85 -16.84 43.90
CA ARG A 6 15.17 -16.03 44.93
C ARG A 6 14.22 -15.05 44.28
N GLN A 7 12.95 -15.21 44.61
CA GLN A 7 11.88 -14.23 44.48
C GLN A 7 12.12 -13.05 45.42
N ARG A 8 11.74 -11.82 45.01
CA ARG A 8 11.27 -10.78 45.92
C ARG A 8 10.12 -9.97 45.30
N HIS A 9 9.12 -9.77 46.14
CA HIS A 9 7.90 -8.98 45.98
C HIS A 9 8.15 -7.53 45.59
N PHE A 10 7.21 -6.96 44.84
CA PHE A 10 6.93 -5.52 44.87
C PHE A 10 5.44 -5.26 45.12
N VAL A 11 5.24 -4.22 45.92
CA VAL A 11 4.05 -3.85 46.68
C VAL A 11 3.14 -2.96 45.82
N ASN A 12 1.83 -3.25 45.88
CA ASN A 12 0.75 -2.41 45.36
C ASN A 12 0.69 -1.07 46.11
N THR A 13 0.72 0.04 45.40
CA THR A 13 0.15 1.31 45.86
C THR A 13 -0.78 1.84 44.77
N GLY A 14 -2.06 1.98 45.12
CA GLY A 14 -3.11 2.44 44.24
C GLY A 14 -3.09 3.95 44.09
N ILE A 15 -3.44 4.39 42.88
CA ILE A 15 -3.91 5.74 42.62
C ILE A 15 -5.21 5.57 41.83
N GLU A 16 -6.31 5.93 42.49
CA GLU A 16 -7.64 6.07 41.91
C GLU A 16 -7.62 7.22 40.88
N ILE A 17 -8.09 6.96 39.67
CA ILE A 17 -8.49 8.00 38.72
C ILE A 17 -9.94 7.74 38.32
N CYS A 18 -10.75 8.76 38.52
CA CYS A 18 -12.20 8.78 38.43
C CYS A 18 -12.75 8.30 37.07
N ASN A 19 -13.75 7.42 37.18
CA ASN A 19 -14.71 7.08 36.14
C ASN A 19 -15.66 8.24 35.84
N ASN A 20 -15.95 8.45 34.55
CA ASN A 20 -17.21 8.93 33.92
C ASN A 20 -16.85 9.32 32.48
N THR A 21 -17.33 8.74 31.37
CA THR A 21 -18.49 7.92 31.06
C THR A 21 -18.14 7.01 29.86
N ALA A 22 -18.11 5.69 30.05
CA ALA A 22 -18.03 4.71 28.97
C ALA A 22 -19.22 3.75 29.13
N SER A 23 -20.26 3.93 28.31
CA SER A 23 -21.41 3.04 28.27
C SER A 23 -21.18 1.91 27.26
N PHE A 24 -20.89 0.74 27.82
CA PHE A 24 -21.21 -0.62 27.36
C PHE A 24 -20.71 -1.10 25.99
N CYS A 25 -19.53 -1.75 26.02
CA CYS A 25 -19.21 -2.85 25.12
C CYS A 25 -19.00 -4.11 25.99
N PRO A 26 -19.79 -5.19 25.86
CA PRO A 26 -19.62 -6.39 26.67
C PRO A 26 -18.33 -7.14 26.26
N PRO A 27 -17.70 -7.90 27.18
CA PRO A 27 -16.48 -8.63 26.87
C PRO A 27 -16.75 -9.74 25.86
N PHE A 28 -15.94 -9.82 24.81
CA PHE A 28 -16.02 -10.88 23.80
C PHE A 28 -15.73 -12.27 24.41
N PRO A 29 -16.57 -13.29 24.16
CA PRO A 29 -16.23 -14.66 24.52
C PRO A 29 -15.12 -15.20 23.61
N ARG A 30 -14.14 -15.86 24.22
CA ARG A 30 -13.11 -16.63 23.51
C ARG A 30 -13.80 -17.75 22.72
N SER A 31 -13.32 -17.97 21.49
CA SER A 31 -13.78 -18.94 20.49
C SER A 31 -15.20 -18.71 19.93
N PHE A 32 -15.30 -17.91 18.87
CA PHE A 32 -16.49 -17.90 18.01
C PHE A 32 -16.18 -18.67 16.73
N GLN A 33 -16.51 -19.96 16.72
CA GLN A 33 -16.75 -20.72 15.49
C GLN A 33 -18.08 -20.21 14.91
N MET A 34 -18.03 -19.35 13.89
CA MET A 34 -19.25 -18.85 13.25
C MET A 34 -19.98 -20.00 12.55
N ARG A 35 -21.18 -20.35 13.04
CA ARG A 35 -22.13 -21.21 12.31
C ARG A 35 -22.95 -20.32 11.37
N GLY A 36 -23.05 -20.71 10.09
CA GLY A 36 -23.58 -19.90 8.97
C GLY A 36 -24.98 -19.27 9.16
N ALA A 37 -25.78 -19.69 10.14
CA ALA A 37 -27.08 -19.10 10.43
C ALA A 37 -27.00 -17.66 11.01
N HIS A 38 -25.89 -17.26 11.64
CA HIS A 38 -25.71 -15.90 12.17
C HIS A 38 -25.29 -14.88 11.11
N ALA A 39 -24.57 -15.31 10.06
CA ALA A 39 -24.18 -14.45 8.94
C ALA A 39 -25.41 -13.97 8.14
N ILE A 40 -26.38 -14.86 7.88
CA ILE A 40 -27.62 -14.55 7.15
C ILE A 40 -28.49 -13.55 7.92
N LYS A 41 -28.55 -13.66 9.26
CA LYS A 41 -29.27 -12.70 10.12
C LYS A 41 -28.59 -11.32 10.14
N MET A 42 -27.26 -11.27 10.12
CA MET A 42 -26.48 -10.03 9.99
C MET A 42 -26.72 -9.34 8.65
N VAL A 43 -26.71 -10.09 7.54
CA VAL A 43 -26.99 -9.56 6.19
C VAL A 43 -28.42 -9.00 6.11
N GLY A 44 -29.41 -9.69 6.70
CA GLY A 44 -30.79 -9.21 6.76
C GLY A 44 -30.98 -7.96 7.63
N LEU A 45 -30.29 -7.86 8.77
CA LEU A 45 -30.32 -6.69 9.65
C LEU A 45 -29.59 -5.48 9.06
N LEU A 46 -28.49 -5.70 8.32
CA LEU A 46 -27.77 -4.66 7.60
C LEU A 46 -28.57 -4.10 6.43
N HIS A 47 -29.34 -4.93 5.73
CA HIS A 47 -30.24 -4.48 4.67
C HIS A 47 -31.31 -3.51 5.19
N LEU A 48 -31.87 -3.78 6.37
CA LEU A 48 -32.83 -2.89 7.05
C LEU A 48 -32.18 -1.59 7.56
N HIS A 49 -30.95 -1.66 8.07
CA HIS A 49 -30.24 -0.47 8.56
C HIS A 49 -29.83 0.50 7.44
N MET A 50 -29.43 -0.02 6.27
CA MET A 50 -29.09 0.79 5.09
C MET A 50 -30.29 1.58 4.54
N SER A 51 -31.51 1.03 4.63
CA SER A 51 -32.73 1.76 4.23
C SER A 51 -33.09 2.92 5.17
N SER A 52 -32.70 2.81 6.45
CA SER A 52 -33.04 3.80 7.48
C SER A 52 -32.06 4.99 7.58
N PHE A 53 -30.82 4.84 7.11
CA PHE A 53 -29.77 5.85 7.26
C PHE A 53 -29.85 7.00 6.25
N VAL A 54 -30.67 6.86 5.21
CA VAL A 54 -30.82 7.87 4.13
C VAL A 54 -31.56 9.14 4.58
N SER A 55 -32.08 9.20 5.81
CA SER A 55 -33.02 10.28 6.22
C SER A 55 -32.54 11.27 7.29
N THR A 56 -31.33 11.15 7.87
CA THR A 56 -30.90 12.09 8.93
C THR A 56 -29.40 12.37 8.97
N SER A 57 -28.89 13.23 8.10
CA SER A 57 -27.64 14.01 8.32
C SER A 57 -27.29 14.92 7.13
N SER A 58 -27.95 16.08 6.97
CA SER A 58 -27.71 16.94 5.79
C SER A 58 -26.65 18.03 5.98
N SER A 59 -26.44 18.58 7.18
CA SER A 59 -25.53 19.74 7.37
C SER A 59 -24.10 19.38 7.77
N ARG A 60 -23.91 18.33 8.59
CA ARG A 60 -22.59 17.85 9.03
C ARG A 60 -21.86 17.05 7.93
N CYS A 61 -22.62 16.28 7.14
CA CYS A 61 -22.09 15.52 6.01
C CYS A 61 -21.54 16.46 4.92
N GLN A 62 -22.21 17.60 4.66
CA GLN A 62 -21.75 18.58 3.66
C GLN A 62 -20.47 19.31 4.08
N THR A 63 -20.22 19.50 5.37
CA THR A 63 -18.99 20.16 5.87
C THR A 63 -17.79 19.22 5.77
N GLU A 64 -17.96 17.96 6.18
CA GLU A 64 -16.94 16.91 6.05
C GLU A 64 -16.59 16.60 4.58
N GLU A 65 -17.57 16.60 3.68
CA GLU A 65 -17.36 16.41 2.23
C GLU A 65 -16.57 17.56 1.59
N ASN A 66 -16.84 18.81 1.98
CA ASN A 66 -16.12 19.99 1.50
C ASN A 66 -14.66 20.05 1.99
N GLU A 67 -14.39 19.60 3.22
CA GLU A 67 -13.04 19.53 3.79
C GLU A 67 -12.18 18.47 3.10
N LEU A 68 -12.74 17.28 2.86
CA LEU A 68 -12.07 16.21 2.11
C LEU A 68 -11.74 16.65 0.68
N GLU A 69 -12.69 17.27 -0.03
CA GLU A 69 -12.44 17.79 -1.37
C GLU A 69 -11.30 18.83 -1.40
N GLN A 70 -11.28 19.73 -0.41
CA GLN A 70 -10.24 20.74 -0.30
C GLN A 70 -8.87 20.10 -0.05
N ALA A 71 -8.80 19.13 0.85
CA ALA A 71 -7.57 18.41 1.12
C ALA A 71 -7.09 17.62 -0.12
N ILE A 72 -8.01 17.04 -0.90
CA ILE A 72 -7.68 16.36 -2.17
C ILE A 72 -7.10 17.36 -3.17
N ARG A 73 -7.65 18.58 -3.25
CA ARG A 73 -7.11 19.66 -4.11
C ARG A 73 -5.67 20.01 -3.70
N GLU A 74 -5.42 20.23 -2.42
CA GLU A 74 -4.07 20.51 -1.89
C GLU A 74 -3.08 19.37 -2.20
N CYS A 75 -3.49 18.11 -2.04
CA CYS A 75 -2.67 16.96 -2.39
C CYS A 75 -2.37 16.86 -3.90
N LYS A 76 -3.31 17.24 -4.77
CA LYS A 76 -3.07 17.32 -6.21
C LYS A 76 -2.02 18.39 -6.53
N GLU A 77 -2.14 19.57 -5.94
CA GLU A 77 -1.17 20.65 -6.11
C GLU A 77 0.23 20.23 -5.61
N LEU A 78 0.29 19.52 -4.48
CA LEU A 78 1.53 18.93 -3.97
C LEU A 78 2.17 17.92 -4.93
N LEU A 79 1.41 17.27 -5.81
CA LEU A 79 1.92 16.29 -6.77
C LEU A 79 2.09 16.83 -8.18
N GLN A 80 1.62 18.05 -8.47
CA GLN A 80 1.76 18.66 -9.78
C GLN A 80 3.23 19.03 -10.06
N ASP A 81 3.66 18.74 -11.28
CA ASP A 81 4.92 19.23 -11.85
C ASP A 81 4.73 20.70 -12.28
N SER A 82 5.73 21.57 -12.05
CA SER A 82 5.71 22.92 -12.61
C SER A 82 5.62 22.88 -14.14
N PRO A 83 4.72 23.65 -14.80
CA PRO A 83 4.58 23.61 -16.25
C PRO A 83 5.85 24.12 -16.93
N GLN A 84 6.56 23.24 -17.64
CA GLN A 84 7.53 23.63 -18.66
C GLN A 84 6.94 23.31 -20.03
N LEU A 85 7.17 24.16 -21.03
CA LEU A 85 6.66 24.04 -22.42
C LEU A 85 6.84 22.64 -23.06
N LEU A 86 7.75 21.81 -22.56
CA LEU A 86 7.92 20.39 -22.90
C LEU A 86 6.74 19.48 -22.50
N TYR A 87 5.88 19.94 -21.58
CA TYR A 87 4.76 19.18 -21.02
C TYR A 87 3.63 18.99 -22.04
N GLU A 88 3.36 19.98 -22.90
CA GLU A 88 2.20 19.96 -23.78
C GLU A 88 2.26 18.84 -24.84
N HIS A 89 3.45 18.61 -25.42
CA HIS A 89 3.64 17.53 -26.40
C HIS A 89 3.66 16.14 -25.74
N SER A 90 4.17 16.02 -24.51
CA SER A 90 4.08 14.78 -23.73
C SER A 90 2.63 14.46 -23.38
N TYR A 91 1.89 15.47 -22.92
CA TYR A 91 0.48 15.39 -22.55
C TYR A 91 -0.38 14.95 -23.74
N LYS A 92 -0.24 15.60 -24.92
CA LYS A 92 -0.94 15.20 -26.16
C LYS A 92 -0.70 13.74 -26.53
N LYS A 93 0.52 13.23 -26.32
CA LYS A 93 0.87 11.83 -26.60
C LYS A 93 0.23 10.86 -25.61
N TRP A 94 0.25 11.19 -24.32
CA TRP A 94 -0.45 10.39 -23.30
C TRP A 94 -1.95 10.37 -23.54
N ASN A 95 -2.56 11.52 -23.84
CA ASN A 95 -3.99 11.60 -24.16
C ASN A 95 -4.37 10.69 -25.34
N ARG A 96 -3.57 10.67 -26.42
CA ARG A 96 -3.79 9.74 -27.55
C ARG A 96 -3.66 8.27 -27.13
N MET A 97 -2.71 7.94 -26.26
CA MET A 97 -2.54 6.56 -25.77
C MET A 97 -3.74 6.14 -24.92
N ILE A 98 -4.23 7.02 -24.06
CA ILE A 98 -5.41 6.79 -23.22
C ILE A 98 -6.66 6.61 -24.08
N ASN A 99 -6.90 7.49 -25.05
CA ASN A 99 -8.07 7.42 -25.93
C ASN A 99 -8.09 6.16 -26.80
N LYS A 100 -6.93 5.59 -27.12
CA LYS A 100 -6.83 4.31 -27.83
C LYS A 100 -6.99 3.08 -26.90
N GLY A 101 -7.01 3.30 -25.58
CA GLY A 101 -7.06 2.27 -24.55
C GLY A 101 -5.66 1.89 -24.09
N LEU A 102 -5.36 2.11 -22.81
CA LEU A 102 -4.03 1.78 -22.26
C LEU A 102 -3.76 0.27 -22.25
N ASP A 103 -4.79 -0.56 -22.08
CA ASP A 103 -4.65 -2.02 -22.07
C ASP A 103 -4.16 -2.59 -23.40
N TYR A 104 -4.53 -1.94 -24.51
CA TYR A 104 -3.96 -2.23 -25.82
C TYR A 104 -2.44 -2.01 -25.83
N PHE A 105 -1.94 -0.95 -25.18
CA PHE A 105 -0.50 -0.72 -25.11
C PHE A 105 0.21 -1.62 -24.10
N VAL A 106 -0.45 -2.02 -23.02
CA VAL A 106 0.09 -2.99 -22.06
C VAL A 106 0.30 -4.34 -22.73
N LYS A 107 -0.70 -4.82 -23.50
CA LYS A 107 -0.68 -6.13 -24.17
C LYS A 107 0.13 -6.11 -25.48
N GLU A 108 -0.22 -5.21 -26.39
CA GLU A 108 0.27 -5.25 -27.78
C GLU A 108 1.52 -4.38 -28.01
N HIS A 109 1.74 -3.33 -27.21
CA HIS A 109 2.84 -2.37 -27.42
C HIS A 109 3.66 -2.04 -26.14
N PRO A 110 4.12 -3.05 -25.37
CA PRO A 110 4.73 -2.83 -24.05
C PRO A 110 6.02 -2.00 -24.12
N LYS A 111 6.80 -2.12 -25.19
CA LYS A 111 8.01 -1.30 -25.41
C LYS A 111 7.67 0.18 -25.56
N THR A 112 6.57 0.50 -26.25
CA THR A 112 6.10 1.88 -26.43
C THR A 112 5.67 2.48 -25.10
N LEU A 113 4.92 1.71 -24.30
CA LEU A 113 4.48 2.10 -22.97
C LEU A 113 5.67 2.35 -22.04
N ARG A 114 6.60 1.40 -21.92
CA ARG A 114 7.83 1.55 -21.10
C ARG A 114 8.65 2.78 -21.49
N ARG A 115 8.83 3.01 -22.79
CA ARG A 115 9.54 4.21 -23.29
C ARG A 115 8.79 5.50 -22.97
N ARG A 116 7.47 5.47 -22.84
CA ARG A 116 6.67 6.64 -22.45
C ARG A 116 6.76 6.87 -20.95
N LEU A 117 6.56 5.85 -20.13
CA LEU A 117 6.75 5.89 -18.67
C LEU A 117 8.12 6.46 -18.30
N ALA A 118 9.17 5.99 -18.99
CA ALA A 118 10.54 6.49 -18.81
C ALA A 118 10.72 8.00 -19.06
N ARG A 119 9.82 8.65 -19.82
CA ARG A 119 9.85 10.10 -20.08
C ARG A 119 9.02 10.91 -19.08
N GLY A 120 8.32 10.25 -18.16
CA GLY A 120 7.46 10.88 -17.18
C GLY A 120 5.98 10.74 -17.51
N VAL A 121 5.21 10.54 -16.44
CA VAL A 121 3.75 10.45 -16.44
C VAL A 121 3.20 11.77 -15.88
N PRO A 122 2.36 12.49 -16.63
CA PRO A 122 1.54 13.57 -16.09
C PRO A 122 0.71 13.10 -14.90
N GLN A 123 0.68 13.88 -13.82
CA GLN A 123 -0.04 13.51 -12.60
C GLN A 123 -1.52 13.15 -12.88
N ASP A 124 -2.20 13.89 -13.75
CA ASP A 124 -3.61 13.68 -14.12
C ASP A 124 -3.89 12.32 -14.77
N PHE A 125 -2.86 11.69 -15.34
CA PHE A 125 -2.96 10.39 -16.01
C PHE A 125 -2.45 9.24 -15.16
N ARG A 126 -1.74 9.53 -14.07
CA ARG A 126 -1.01 8.54 -13.27
C ARG A 126 -1.92 7.43 -12.77
N TRP A 127 -3.05 7.78 -12.15
CA TRP A 127 -4.03 6.82 -11.67
C TRP A 127 -4.53 5.86 -12.77
N LYS A 128 -4.93 6.41 -13.92
CA LYS A 128 -5.40 5.62 -15.07
C LYS A 128 -4.32 4.67 -15.58
N ILE A 129 -3.07 5.12 -15.59
CA ILE A 129 -1.92 4.32 -16.01
C ILE A 129 -1.60 3.22 -15.02
N TRP A 130 -1.58 3.51 -13.72
CA TRP A 130 -1.38 2.52 -12.67
C TRP A 130 -2.47 1.46 -12.72
N ASN A 131 -3.73 1.87 -12.86
CA ASN A 131 -4.84 0.93 -13.04
C ASN A 131 -4.63 0.05 -14.26
N SER A 132 -4.24 0.57 -15.42
CA SER A 132 -3.98 -0.27 -16.60
C SER A 132 -2.78 -1.21 -16.41
N LEU A 133 -1.71 -0.76 -15.73
CA LEU A 133 -0.56 -1.62 -15.40
C LEU A 133 -0.94 -2.75 -14.43
N LEU A 134 -1.76 -2.44 -13.44
CA LEU A 134 -2.37 -3.40 -12.52
C LEU A 134 -3.47 -4.25 -13.21
N GLN A 135 -3.90 -3.86 -14.41
CA GLN A 135 -5.02 -4.42 -15.17
C GLN A 135 -6.35 -4.30 -14.40
N ILE A 136 -6.69 -3.09 -13.97
CA ILE A 136 -7.88 -2.70 -13.21
C ILE A 136 -8.92 -1.99 -14.09
N SER A 137 -8.51 -1.45 -15.24
CA SER A 137 -9.28 -0.56 -16.14
C SER A 137 -10.64 -1.05 -16.63
N SER A 138 -11.03 -2.29 -16.34
CA SER A 138 -12.40 -2.76 -16.57
C SER A 138 -13.41 -2.31 -15.52
N LEU A 139 -12.99 -1.66 -14.42
CA LEU A 139 -13.87 -1.16 -13.35
C LEU A 139 -14.69 0.09 -13.72
N ASP A 140 -14.46 0.69 -14.89
CA ASP A 140 -15.24 1.85 -15.36
C ASP A 140 -16.56 1.44 -16.05
N ASP A 141 -16.71 0.16 -16.42
CA ASP A 141 -18.01 -0.38 -16.82
C ASP A 141 -18.72 -0.89 -15.55
N GLU A 142 -19.89 -0.31 -15.22
CA GLU A 142 -20.68 -0.54 -13.99
C GLU A 142 -20.98 -2.03 -13.67
N ASP A 143 -20.67 -2.96 -14.58
CA ASP A 143 -20.98 -4.39 -14.46
C ASP A 143 -19.76 -5.34 -14.42
N LYS A 144 -18.50 -4.86 -14.44
CA LYS A 144 -17.34 -5.78 -14.55
C LYS A 144 -16.14 -5.44 -13.66
N ILE A 145 -16.20 -5.93 -12.42
CA ILE A 145 -14.97 -6.19 -11.65
C ILE A 145 -14.01 -7.02 -12.52
N ASN A 146 -12.76 -6.58 -12.62
CA ASN A 146 -11.74 -7.24 -13.43
C ASN A 146 -11.66 -8.75 -13.15
N GLU A 147 -11.41 -9.58 -14.15
CA GLU A 147 -11.30 -11.04 -13.98
C GLU A 147 -10.30 -11.44 -12.87
N LYS A 148 -9.18 -10.72 -12.74
CA LYS A 148 -8.20 -10.96 -11.67
C LYS A 148 -8.72 -10.62 -10.29
N VAL A 149 -9.38 -9.47 -10.16
CA VAL A 149 -10.03 -9.07 -8.91
C VAL A 149 -11.17 -10.03 -8.60
N SER A 150 -11.90 -10.48 -9.62
CA SER A 150 -12.96 -11.49 -9.51
C SER A 150 -12.44 -12.81 -9.01
N GLN A 151 -11.33 -13.28 -9.56
CA GLN A 151 -10.69 -14.51 -9.16
C GLN A 151 -10.15 -14.42 -7.73
N SER A 152 -9.49 -13.31 -7.41
CA SER A 152 -9.02 -12.98 -6.06
C SER A 152 -10.17 -13.00 -5.04
N LEU A 153 -11.27 -12.28 -5.32
CA LEU A 153 -12.48 -12.27 -4.49
C LEU A 153 -13.09 -13.66 -4.32
N ARG A 154 -13.22 -14.45 -5.39
CA ARG A 154 -13.74 -15.83 -5.32
C ARG A 154 -12.86 -16.78 -4.50
N ASN A 155 -11.56 -16.49 -4.44
CA ASN A 155 -10.59 -17.25 -3.66
C ASN A 155 -10.47 -16.78 -2.21
N SER A 156 -11.04 -15.61 -1.86
CA SER A 156 -10.94 -15.08 -0.51
C SER A 156 -11.74 -15.93 0.48
N ASN A 157 -11.07 -16.52 1.46
CA ASN A 157 -11.73 -17.28 2.54
C ASN A 157 -12.80 -16.44 3.24
N PHE A 158 -12.55 -15.15 3.43
CA PHE A 158 -13.52 -14.22 4.00
C PHE A 158 -14.77 -14.07 3.13
N PHE A 159 -14.61 -14.00 1.81
CA PHE A 159 -15.75 -14.04 0.88
C PHE A 159 -16.53 -15.34 1.05
N LEU A 160 -15.85 -16.50 0.97
CA LEU A 160 -16.49 -17.81 1.08
C LEU A 160 -17.22 -18.00 2.42
N GLU A 161 -16.64 -17.53 3.52
CA GLU A 161 -17.22 -17.58 4.87
C GLU A 161 -18.46 -16.69 5.01
N ILE A 162 -18.40 -15.43 4.55
CA ILE A 162 -19.56 -14.53 4.59
C ILE A 162 -20.74 -15.13 3.82
N PHE A 163 -20.47 -15.79 2.70
CA PHE A 163 -21.52 -16.32 1.83
C PHE A 163 -21.87 -17.79 2.08
N ASN A 164 -21.22 -18.45 3.05
CA ASN A 164 -21.39 -19.88 3.33
C ASN A 164 -21.32 -20.72 2.03
N ILE A 165 -20.37 -20.37 1.16
CA ILE A 165 -20.15 -21.03 -0.13
C ILE A 165 -19.13 -22.14 0.09
N ASN A 166 -19.60 -23.39 -0.03
CA ASN A 166 -18.77 -24.57 0.21
C ASN A 166 -17.86 -24.94 -0.97
N ASP A 167 -18.14 -24.45 -2.18
CA ASP A 167 -17.37 -24.73 -3.41
C ASP A 167 -17.53 -23.59 -4.44
N GLN A 168 -16.45 -23.26 -5.15
CA GLN A 168 -16.41 -22.30 -6.26
C GLN A 168 -17.30 -22.67 -7.44
N ASN A 169 -17.69 -23.94 -7.57
CA ASN A 169 -18.63 -24.42 -8.58
C ASN A 169 -20.11 -24.29 -8.17
N SER A 170 -20.40 -23.65 -7.04
CA SER A 170 -21.78 -23.52 -6.56
C SER A 170 -22.66 -22.76 -7.57
N PRO A 171 -23.84 -23.28 -7.94
CA PRO A 171 -24.80 -22.56 -8.79
C PRO A 171 -25.28 -21.24 -8.16
N ASN A 172 -25.01 -21.03 -6.86
CA ASN A 172 -25.28 -19.77 -6.18
C ASN A 172 -24.49 -18.58 -6.75
N PHE A 173 -23.35 -18.77 -7.43
CA PHE A 173 -22.57 -17.67 -8.03
C PHE A 173 -23.30 -16.91 -9.14
N GLN A 174 -24.38 -17.48 -9.70
CA GLN A 174 -25.26 -16.81 -10.66
C GLN A 174 -26.48 -16.13 -10.01
N SER A 175 -26.59 -16.18 -8.68
CA SER A 175 -27.67 -15.54 -7.93
C SER A 175 -27.54 -14.01 -7.98
N PRO A 176 -28.64 -13.26 -8.22
CA PRO A 176 -28.68 -11.80 -8.10
C PRO A 176 -28.13 -11.29 -6.77
N THR A 177 -28.30 -12.05 -5.69
CA THR A 177 -27.78 -11.72 -4.36
C THR A 177 -26.26 -11.76 -4.30
N ILE A 178 -25.63 -12.74 -4.96
CA ILE A 178 -24.16 -12.80 -5.00
C ILE A 178 -23.62 -11.67 -5.86
N ASN A 179 -24.25 -11.35 -6.99
CA ASN A 179 -23.83 -10.22 -7.82
C ASN A 179 -23.95 -8.88 -7.08
N PHE A 180 -25.07 -8.64 -6.38
CA PHE A 180 -25.25 -7.44 -5.57
C PHE A 180 -24.15 -7.31 -4.50
N ILE A 181 -23.84 -8.38 -3.77
CA ILE A 181 -22.85 -8.30 -2.70
C ILE A 181 -21.43 -8.23 -3.26
N TYR A 182 -21.19 -8.87 -4.39
CA TYR A 182 -19.94 -8.76 -5.12
C TYR A 182 -19.66 -7.31 -5.56
N CYS A 183 -20.68 -6.58 -6.04
CA CYS A 183 -20.60 -5.13 -6.30
C CYS A 183 -20.44 -4.27 -5.03
N ASN A 184 -20.64 -4.83 -3.84
CA ASN A 184 -20.55 -4.12 -2.57
C ASN A 184 -19.48 -4.73 -1.64
N TYR A 185 -18.61 -5.62 -2.15
CA TYR A 185 -17.74 -6.45 -1.33
C TYR A 185 -16.87 -5.61 -0.40
N TYR A 186 -16.30 -4.53 -0.94
CA TYR A 186 -15.46 -3.60 -0.18
C TYR A 186 -16.18 -3.07 1.07
N ASP A 187 -17.44 -2.62 0.94
CA ASP A 187 -18.19 -2.07 2.06
C ASP A 187 -18.46 -3.10 3.15
N TYR A 188 -18.71 -4.35 2.78
CA TYR A 188 -18.81 -5.44 3.76
C TYR A 188 -17.46 -5.66 4.43
N ALA A 189 -16.40 -5.91 3.65
CA ALA A 189 -15.06 -6.20 4.16
C ALA A 189 -14.52 -5.09 5.06
N ALA A 190 -14.80 -3.82 4.76
CA ALA A 190 -14.37 -2.70 5.56
C ALA A 190 -15.05 -2.63 6.94
N LYS A 191 -16.31 -3.09 7.06
CA LYS A 191 -17.11 -2.99 8.31
C LYS A 191 -16.77 -4.06 9.35
N PHE A 192 -16.27 -5.23 8.95
CA PHE A 192 -15.96 -6.30 9.89
C PHE A 192 -14.61 -6.04 10.57
N LEU A 193 -14.61 -5.77 11.87
CA LEU A 193 -13.38 -5.67 12.64
C LEU A 193 -12.70 -7.04 12.76
N ASN A 194 -11.37 -7.04 12.78
CA ASN A 194 -10.54 -8.23 12.91
C ASN A 194 -9.42 -8.00 13.94
N LYS A 195 -8.60 -9.02 14.16
CA LYS A 195 -7.51 -8.97 15.15
C LYS A 195 -6.47 -7.88 14.88
N TYR A 196 -6.41 -7.36 13.64
CA TYR A 196 -5.46 -6.32 13.24
C TYR A 196 -6.04 -4.91 13.29
N SER A 197 -7.36 -4.74 13.39
CA SER A 197 -8.00 -3.41 13.46
C SER A 197 -7.37 -2.49 14.52
N PRO A 198 -7.03 -2.95 15.75
CA PRO A 198 -6.36 -2.10 16.74
C PRO A 198 -4.97 -1.61 16.28
N LEU A 199 -4.20 -2.44 15.58
CA LEU A 199 -2.89 -2.05 15.04
C LEU A 199 -3.04 -1.02 13.91
N ILE A 200 -4.05 -1.20 13.06
CA ILE A 200 -4.38 -0.25 11.99
C ILE A 200 -4.74 1.11 12.61
N SER A 201 -5.57 1.14 13.66
CA SER A 201 -5.95 2.38 14.37
C SER A 201 -4.77 3.13 14.99
N ILE A 202 -3.69 2.43 15.37
CA ILE A 202 -2.46 3.07 15.87
C ILE A 202 -1.66 3.71 14.72
N ASP A 203 -1.70 3.10 13.53
CA ASP A 203 -0.85 3.51 12.39
C ASP A 203 -1.48 4.59 11.52
N VAL A 204 -2.81 4.63 11.42
CA VAL A 204 -3.54 5.61 10.63
C VAL A 204 -3.15 7.06 10.99
N PRO A 205 -3.19 7.52 12.26
CA PRO A 205 -2.92 8.93 12.60
C PRO A 205 -1.46 9.35 12.38
N ARG A 206 -0.52 8.39 12.28
CA ARG A 206 0.91 8.63 12.04
C ARG A 206 1.32 8.43 10.58
N THR A 207 0.35 8.20 9.68
CA THR A 207 0.58 8.06 8.25
C THR A 207 0.54 9.44 7.60
N PHE A 208 1.64 9.88 6.99
CA PHE A 208 1.75 11.22 6.40
C PHE A 208 1.29 12.39 7.31
N PRO A 209 1.79 12.49 8.57
CA PRO A 209 1.36 13.53 9.51
C PRO A 209 1.64 14.97 9.02
N GLU A 210 2.57 15.11 8.07
CA GLU A 210 2.90 16.37 7.41
C GLU A 210 1.85 16.83 6.39
N LEU A 211 1.01 15.93 5.88
CA LEU A 211 -0.02 16.25 4.89
C LEU A 211 -1.33 16.60 5.58
N ASN A 212 -1.92 17.75 5.25
CA ASN A 212 -3.18 18.21 5.82
C ASN A 212 -4.31 17.18 5.67
N ILE A 213 -4.36 16.47 4.54
CA ILE A 213 -5.39 15.47 4.28
C ILE A 213 -5.42 14.35 5.32
N PHE A 214 -4.28 13.94 5.87
CA PHE A 214 -4.27 12.86 6.88
C PHE A 214 -4.42 13.39 8.31
N ARG A 215 -4.66 14.69 8.51
CA ARG A 215 -5.10 15.24 9.79
C ARG A 215 -6.61 15.20 9.97
N ASP A 216 -7.34 15.15 8.86
CA ASP A 216 -8.79 15.02 8.83
C ASP A 216 -9.23 13.59 9.21
N GLN A 217 -10.30 13.52 10.01
CA GLN A 217 -10.83 12.25 10.52
C GLN A 217 -11.49 11.43 9.40
N ALA A 218 -12.16 12.06 8.43
CA ALA A 218 -12.80 11.34 7.33
C ALA A 218 -11.76 10.66 6.43
N SER A 219 -10.65 11.33 6.17
CA SER A 219 -9.51 10.78 5.42
C SER A 219 -8.81 9.65 6.16
N GLN A 220 -8.65 9.76 7.48
CA GLN A 220 -8.14 8.69 8.34
C GLN A 220 -9.09 7.47 8.35
N GLU A 221 -10.40 7.69 8.38
CA GLU A 221 -11.41 6.63 8.29
C GLU A 221 -11.33 5.92 6.94
N CYS A 222 -11.18 6.66 5.83
CA CYS A 222 -10.93 6.06 4.51
C CYS A 222 -9.73 5.10 4.52
N LEU A 223 -8.61 5.54 5.11
CA LEU A 223 -7.39 4.73 5.22
C LEU A 223 -7.60 3.50 6.10
N PHE A 224 -8.27 3.66 7.26
CA PHE A 224 -8.62 2.56 8.15
C PHE A 224 -9.46 1.52 7.41
N ARG A 225 -10.53 1.94 6.73
CA ARG A 225 -11.46 1.06 6.02
C ARG A 225 -10.77 0.25 4.91
N VAL A 226 -9.90 0.88 4.12
CA VAL A 226 -9.11 0.19 3.08
C VAL A 226 -8.21 -0.87 3.70
N LEU A 227 -7.44 -0.53 4.75
CA LEU A 227 -6.54 -1.47 5.41
C LEU A 227 -7.28 -2.61 6.10
N ASN A 228 -8.42 -2.30 6.75
CA ASN A 228 -9.24 -3.28 7.45
C ASN A 228 -9.87 -4.27 6.47
N ALA A 229 -10.39 -3.79 5.34
CA ALA A 229 -10.89 -4.63 4.26
C ALA A 229 -9.79 -5.53 3.70
N THR A 230 -8.58 -5.01 3.48
CA THR A 230 -7.42 -5.80 3.01
C THR A 230 -7.03 -6.89 4.00
N ALA A 231 -6.98 -6.60 5.30
CA ALA A 231 -6.66 -7.57 6.33
C ALA A 231 -7.71 -8.69 6.43
N ASN A 232 -8.99 -8.38 6.17
CA ASN A 232 -10.04 -9.39 6.06
C ASN A 232 -9.90 -10.22 4.77
N HIS A 233 -9.56 -9.59 3.66
CA HIS A 233 -9.47 -10.26 2.36
C HIS A 233 -8.34 -11.30 2.32
N ILE A 234 -7.18 -10.97 2.89
CA ILE A 234 -5.97 -11.83 2.92
C ILE A 234 -5.57 -12.13 4.37
N PRO A 235 -6.31 -12.98 5.11
CA PRO A 235 -6.11 -13.18 6.55
C PRO A 235 -4.73 -13.74 6.93
N ASP A 236 -4.10 -14.51 6.03
CA ASP A 236 -2.76 -15.07 6.18
C ASP A 236 -1.65 -13.99 6.21
N VAL A 237 -1.92 -12.84 5.60
CA VAL A 237 -1.05 -11.65 5.67
C VAL A 237 -1.58 -10.69 6.73
N GLY A 238 -2.89 -10.47 6.74
CA GLY A 238 -3.54 -9.51 7.61
C GLY A 238 -3.05 -8.09 7.37
N TYR A 239 -2.55 -7.46 8.43
CA TYR A 239 -1.91 -6.16 8.37
C TYR A 239 -0.49 -6.24 8.90
N CYS A 240 0.47 -5.84 8.06
CA CYS A 240 1.84 -5.60 8.45
C CYS A 240 2.11 -4.08 8.49
N GLN A 241 2.83 -3.63 9.52
CA GLN A 241 3.29 -2.24 9.61
C GLN A 241 4.02 -1.84 8.33
N GLY A 242 3.65 -0.68 7.78
CA GLY A 242 4.15 -0.19 6.50
C GLY A 242 3.10 -0.23 5.37
N MET A 243 2.12 -1.13 5.45
CA MET A 243 1.02 -1.20 4.46
C MET A 243 0.17 0.08 4.44
N ASN A 244 0.08 0.79 5.57
CA ASN A 244 -0.61 2.07 5.70
C ASN A 244 -0.07 3.13 4.73
N PHE A 245 1.24 3.18 4.50
CA PHE A 245 1.83 4.13 3.55
C PHE A 245 1.44 3.79 2.10
N ILE A 246 1.40 2.51 1.76
CA ILE A 246 0.99 2.05 0.43
C ILE A 246 -0.48 2.37 0.18
N ALA A 247 -1.36 2.02 1.13
CA ALA A 247 -2.79 2.32 1.05
C ALA A 247 -3.05 3.83 0.96
N ALA A 248 -2.34 4.64 1.75
CA ALA A 248 -2.43 6.09 1.70
C ALA A 248 -1.99 6.67 0.36
N LEU A 249 -0.89 6.17 -0.24
CA LEU A 249 -0.47 6.60 -1.58
C LEU A 249 -1.56 6.30 -2.62
N LEU A 250 -2.15 5.10 -2.57
CA LEU A 250 -3.23 4.71 -3.49
C LEU A 250 -4.44 5.64 -3.33
N LEU A 251 -4.87 5.93 -2.10
CA LEU A 251 -5.95 6.89 -1.82
C LEU A 251 -5.62 8.29 -2.38
N ILE A 252 -4.42 8.82 -2.15
CA ILE A 252 -4.04 10.13 -2.69
C ILE A 252 -4.13 10.13 -4.23
N THR A 253 -3.57 9.10 -4.88
CA THR A 253 -3.53 9.06 -6.35
C THR A 253 -4.88 8.78 -7.00
N SER A 254 -5.78 8.09 -6.31
CA SER A 254 -7.13 7.77 -6.77
C SER A 254 -8.15 8.88 -6.49
N ASN A 255 -7.74 9.97 -5.83
CA ASN A 255 -8.64 10.99 -5.28
C ASN A 255 -9.59 10.44 -4.22
N PHE A 256 -9.07 9.61 -3.32
CA PHE A 256 -9.78 9.00 -2.20
C PHE A 256 -10.92 8.08 -2.60
N ASP A 257 -10.82 7.49 -3.80
CA ASP A 257 -11.66 6.38 -4.24
C ASP A 257 -11.27 5.12 -3.45
N GLN A 258 -11.94 4.92 -2.32
CA GLN A 258 -11.67 3.86 -1.35
C GLN A 258 -11.71 2.46 -1.96
N GLU A 259 -12.77 2.17 -2.72
CA GLU A 259 -12.98 0.84 -3.31
C GLU A 259 -11.90 0.52 -4.35
N ARG A 260 -11.61 1.45 -5.27
CA ARG A 260 -10.57 1.20 -6.25
C ARG A 260 -9.18 1.16 -5.64
N SER A 261 -8.94 1.94 -4.59
CA SER A 261 -7.67 1.88 -3.83
C SER A 261 -7.51 0.52 -3.13
N PHE A 262 -8.60 -0.02 -2.58
CA PHE A 262 -8.63 -1.37 -2.02
C PHE A 262 -8.27 -2.42 -3.08
N TYR A 263 -8.94 -2.43 -4.24
CA TYR A 263 -8.63 -3.42 -5.28
C TYR A 263 -7.21 -3.28 -5.83
N SER A 264 -6.70 -2.04 -6.00
CA SER A 264 -5.30 -1.80 -6.36
C SER A 264 -4.34 -2.40 -5.34
N LEU A 265 -4.61 -2.24 -4.05
CA LEU A 265 -3.79 -2.81 -2.99
C LEU A 265 -3.82 -4.35 -3.01
N ILE A 266 -4.99 -4.97 -3.21
CA ILE A 266 -5.11 -6.42 -3.35
C ILE A 266 -4.26 -6.93 -4.52
N LEU A 267 -4.34 -6.29 -5.69
CA LEU A 267 -3.56 -6.72 -6.85
C LEU A 267 -2.05 -6.52 -6.65
N ILE A 268 -1.62 -5.49 -5.93
CA ILE A 268 -0.21 -5.34 -5.56
C ILE A 268 0.23 -6.47 -4.62
N LEU A 269 -0.60 -6.84 -3.64
CA LEU A 269 -0.31 -7.91 -2.70
C LEU A 269 -0.26 -9.29 -3.36
N GLU A 270 -1.23 -9.60 -4.22
CA GLU A 270 -1.39 -10.93 -4.79
C GLU A 270 -0.73 -11.08 -6.16
N THR A 271 -1.02 -10.16 -7.10
CA THR A 271 -0.52 -10.26 -8.48
C THR A 271 0.94 -9.85 -8.61
N TYR A 272 1.37 -8.81 -7.89
CA TYR A 272 2.79 -8.42 -7.85
C TYR A 272 3.59 -9.24 -6.83
N GLY A 273 2.91 -10.02 -5.98
CA GLY A 273 3.53 -10.90 -5.00
C GLY A 273 4.02 -10.20 -3.73
N LEU A 274 3.60 -8.95 -3.48
CA LEU A 274 4.05 -8.18 -2.31
C LEU A 274 3.63 -8.85 -0.99
N SER A 275 2.54 -9.62 -0.98
CA SER A 275 2.14 -10.44 0.18
C SER A 275 3.27 -11.30 0.72
N GLY A 276 4.18 -11.81 -0.13
CA GLY A 276 5.34 -12.59 0.28
C GLY A 276 6.33 -11.83 1.17
N PHE A 277 6.30 -10.49 1.13
CA PHE A 277 7.13 -9.63 1.99
C PHE A 277 6.53 -9.48 3.39
N TYR A 278 5.25 -9.82 3.58
CA TYR A 278 4.51 -9.60 4.82
C TYR A 278 4.08 -10.89 5.52
N LYS A 279 4.24 -12.05 4.86
CA LYS A 279 4.03 -13.35 5.50
C LYS A 279 4.98 -13.52 6.70
N ASP A 280 4.58 -14.37 7.64
CA ASP A 280 5.37 -14.71 8.82
C ASP A 280 6.83 -15.02 8.45
N GLN A 281 7.77 -14.42 9.17
CA GLN A 281 9.22 -14.51 8.96
C GLN A 281 9.74 -13.85 7.65
N PHE A 282 8.90 -13.10 6.94
CA PHE A 282 9.26 -12.28 5.78
C PHE A 282 10.01 -13.03 4.66
N PRO A 283 9.56 -14.22 4.23
CA PRO A 283 10.36 -15.14 3.41
C PRO A 283 10.82 -14.54 2.08
N LEU A 284 9.95 -13.78 1.39
CA LEU A 284 10.32 -13.14 0.13
C LEU A 284 11.21 -11.91 0.38
N LEU A 285 10.93 -11.13 1.43
CA LEU A 285 11.77 -9.98 1.78
C LEU A 285 13.20 -10.40 2.09
N THR A 286 13.40 -11.49 2.83
CA THR A 286 14.74 -12.03 3.13
C THR A 286 15.51 -12.36 1.86
N LYS A 287 14.85 -12.97 0.86
CA LYS A 287 15.48 -13.23 -0.44
C LYS A 287 15.86 -11.95 -1.16
N TYR A 288 15.02 -10.92 -1.10
CA TYR A 288 15.30 -9.61 -1.69
C TYR A 288 16.48 -8.90 -1.01
N ILE A 289 16.60 -9.01 0.32
CA ILE A 289 17.72 -8.47 1.09
C ILE A 289 19.02 -9.19 0.72
N GLN A 290 19.03 -10.52 0.63
CA GLN A 290 20.20 -11.30 0.22
C GLN A 290 20.64 -10.98 -1.21
N ALA A 291 19.68 -10.89 -2.13
CA ALA A 291 19.93 -10.47 -3.50
C ALA A 291 20.48 -9.04 -3.58
N PHE A 292 19.94 -8.14 -2.75
CA PHE A 292 20.42 -6.77 -2.64
C PHE A 292 21.87 -6.73 -2.14
N ASP A 293 22.23 -7.46 -1.08
CA ASP A 293 23.59 -7.48 -0.51
C ASP A 293 24.64 -7.90 -1.57
N THR A 294 24.33 -8.97 -2.32
CA THR A 294 25.16 -9.44 -3.44
C THR A 294 25.36 -8.34 -4.50
N MET A 295 24.27 -7.65 -4.84
CA MET A 295 24.30 -6.55 -5.80
C MET A 295 25.02 -5.32 -5.24
N PHE A 296 24.93 -5.06 -3.94
CA PHE A 296 25.56 -3.93 -3.27
C PHE A 296 27.08 -4.10 -3.25
N GLN A 297 27.55 -5.29 -2.86
CA GLN A 297 28.97 -5.65 -2.92
C GLN A 297 29.53 -5.50 -4.35
N THR A 298 28.79 -5.92 -5.36
CA THR A 298 29.26 -5.89 -6.76
C THR A 298 29.24 -4.48 -7.36
N ASN A 299 28.18 -3.70 -7.11
CA ASN A 299 27.96 -2.40 -7.77
C ASN A 299 28.61 -1.21 -7.05
N ILE A 300 28.79 -1.30 -5.73
CA ILE A 300 29.31 -0.22 -4.88
C ILE A 300 30.23 -0.80 -3.77
N PRO A 301 31.30 -1.55 -4.13
CA PRO A 301 32.09 -2.34 -3.19
C PRO A 301 32.70 -1.53 -2.04
N LYS A 302 33.08 -0.27 -2.29
CA LYS A 302 33.66 0.62 -1.29
C LYS A 302 32.66 0.97 -0.19
N LEU A 303 31.45 1.35 -0.58
CA LEU A 303 30.39 1.67 0.37
C LEU A 303 29.89 0.41 1.09
N TRP A 304 29.79 -0.71 0.39
CA TRP A 304 29.46 -1.99 1.00
C TRP A 304 30.47 -2.35 2.10
N LYS A 305 31.77 -2.27 1.80
CA LYS A 305 32.86 -2.51 2.76
C LYS A 305 32.74 -1.58 3.97
N HIS A 306 32.48 -0.30 3.74
CA HIS A 306 32.23 0.69 4.80
C HIS A 306 31.04 0.30 5.69
N PHE A 307 29.93 -0.15 5.11
CA PHE A 307 28.76 -0.61 5.88
C PHE A 307 29.09 -1.84 6.74
N GLN A 308 29.88 -2.78 6.22
CA GLN A 308 30.36 -3.94 6.98
C GLN A 308 31.28 -3.53 8.13
N ASP A 309 32.22 -2.60 7.88
CA ASP A 309 33.18 -2.14 8.88
C ASP A 309 32.48 -1.33 10.01
N GLU A 310 31.43 -0.57 9.68
CA GLU A 310 30.55 0.13 10.63
C GLU A 310 29.48 -0.78 11.28
N GLY A 311 29.41 -2.06 10.90
CA GLY A 311 28.44 -3.02 11.44
C GLY A 311 26.98 -2.73 11.10
N ILE A 312 26.71 -2.08 9.97
CA ILE A 312 25.36 -1.70 9.53
C ILE A 312 24.65 -2.93 8.96
N PHE A 313 23.55 -3.33 9.61
CA PHE A 313 22.71 -4.42 9.14
C PHE A 313 21.70 -3.95 8.08
N ASP A 314 21.73 -4.56 6.91
CA ASP A 314 20.83 -4.30 5.78
C ASP A 314 19.33 -4.14 6.16
N PRO A 315 18.73 -5.02 6.98
CA PRO A 315 17.34 -4.87 7.43
C PRO A 315 16.99 -3.51 8.04
N VAL A 316 17.94 -2.84 8.70
CA VAL A 316 17.68 -1.58 9.42
C VAL A 316 17.19 -0.48 8.47
N TYR A 317 17.70 -0.44 7.24
CA TYR A 317 17.27 0.52 6.23
C TYR A 317 16.44 -0.11 5.11
N LEU A 318 16.65 -1.40 4.79
CA LEU A 318 15.87 -2.04 3.72
C LEU A 318 14.44 -2.38 4.12
N HIS A 319 14.16 -2.69 5.39
CA HIS A 319 12.77 -2.93 5.83
C HIS A 319 11.86 -1.74 5.53
N PRO A 320 12.14 -0.50 5.97
CA PRO A 320 11.28 0.63 5.62
C PRO A 320 11.23 0.90 4.12
N TRP A 321 12.31 0.64 3.37
CA TRP A 321 12.33 0.86 1.92
C TRP A 321 11.47 -0.15 1.17
N PHE A 322 11.59 -1.44 1.50
CA PHE A 322 10.94 -2.52 0.75
C PHE A 322 9.52 -2.79 1.24
N LEU A 323 9.27 -2.78 2.56
CA LEU A 323 7.92 -2.99 3.12
C LEU A 323 6.97 -1.83 2.80
N THR A 324 7.49 -0.66 2.45
CA THR A 324 6.65 0.50 2.07
C THR A 324 6.80 0.90 0.62
N LEU A 325 7.54 0.13 -0.21
CA LEU A 325 7.85 0.51 -1.60
C LEU A 325 8.37 1.96 -1.72
N PHE A 326 9.30 2.31 -0.83
CA PHE A 326 9.92 3.63 -0.61
C PHE A 326 8.99 4.75 -0.14
N VAL A 327 7.69 4.49 0.03
CA VAL A 327 6.70 5.53 0.33
C VAL A 327 6.98 6.23 1.66
N SER A 328 7.44 5.50 2.68
CA SER A 328 7.79 6.08 3.99
C SER A 328 9.17 6.75 4.04
N THR A 329 9.96 6.63 2.97
CA THR A 329 11.39 6.95 2.95
C THR A 329 11.72 8.15 2.08
N LEU A 330 11.05 8.31 0.93
CA LEU A 330 11.36 9.35 -0.06
C LEU A 330 10.24 10.39 -0.13
N PRO A 331 10.52 11.60 -0.65
CA PRO A 331 9.49 12.60 -0.88
C PRO A 331 8.40 12.07 -1.81
N LEU A 332 7.14 12.45 -1.57
CA LEU A 332 5.99 11.88 -2.28
C LEU A 332 6.07 12.09 -3.81
N LYS A 333 6.58 13.26 -4.26
CA LYS A 333 6.86 13.55 -5.68
C LYS A 333 7.86 12.57 -6.31
N THR A 334 8.88 12.17 -5.56
CA THR A 334 9.84 11.15 -5.99
C THR A 334 9.21 9.76 -6.00
N VAL A 335 8.43 9.43 -4.97
CA VAL A 335 7.75 8.15 -4.83
C VAL A 335 6.83 7.86 -6.01
N VAL A 336 5.97 8.81 -6.41
CA VAL A 336 5.02 8.58 -7.52
C VAL A 336 5.74 8.29 -8.86
N ILE A 337 6.92 8.89 -9.08
CA ILE A 337 7.74 8.63 -10.27
C ILE A 337 8.42 7.26 -10.18
N ILE A 338 8.92 6.88 -9.00
CA ILE A 338 9.49 5.55 -8.77
C ILE A 338 8.42 4.47 -8.97
N TRP A 339 7.20 4.72 -8.50
CA TRP A 339 6.06 3.82 -8.67
C TRP A 339 5.66 3.63 -10.13
N ASP A 340 5.73 4.67 -10.97
CA ASP A 340 5.54 4.53 -12.43
C ASP A 340 6.49 3.48 -13.03
N TYR A 341 7.74 3.43 -12.55
CA TYR A 341 8.74 2.44 -12.97
C TYR A 341 8.51 1.08 -12.31
N LEU A 342 8.26 1.06 -11.00
CA LEU A 342 8.05 -0.17 -10.23
C LEU A 342 6.87 -0.98 -10.74
N LEU A 343 5.72 -0.34 -10.98
CA LEU A 343 4.55 -1.02 -11.52
C LEU A 343 4.78 -1.56 -12.93
N ALA A 344 5.63 -0.91 -13.73
CA ALA A 344 5.93 -1.36 -15.09
C ALA A 344 6.99 -2.46 -15.19
N ASN A 345 7.83 -2.59 -14.15
CA ASN A 345 8.98 -3.47 -14.13
C ASN A 345 8.90 -4.60 -13.08
N GLY A 346 7.94 -4.56 -12.16
CA GLY A 346 7.74 -5.55 -11.10
C GLY A 346 8.55 -5.27 -9.83
N LEU A 347 8.28 -6.01 -8.76
CA LEU A 347 8.90 -5.78 -7.43
C LEU A 347 10.41 -5.92 -7.43
N GLN A 348 11.00 -6.76 -8.30
CA GLN A 348 12.45 -6.91 -8.41
C GLN A 348 13.18 -5.58 -8.69
N SER A 349 12.49 -4.61 -9.28
CA SER A 349 13.02 -3.26 -9.49
C SER A 349 13.37 -2.52 -8.18
N LEU A 350 12.81 -2.93 -7.03
CA LEU A 350 13.17 -2.40 -5.71
C LEU A 350 14.68 -2.49 -5.45
N ILE A 351 15.31 -3.59 -5.87
CA ILE A 351 16.75 -3.81 -5.69
C ILE A 351 17.54 -2.80 -6.51
N SER A 352 17.23 -2.65 -7.80
CA SER A 352 17.93 -1.70 -8.66
C SER A 352 17.68 -0.24 -8.27
N ILE A 353 16.49 0.08 -7.73
CA ILE A 353 16.20 1.40 -7.15
C ILE A 353 17.06 1.63 -5.89
N ALA A 354 17.13 0.67 -4.96
CA ALA A 354 17.92 0.79 -3.73
C ALA A 354 19.41 0.96 -4.03
N ILE A 355 19.96 0.15 -4.95
CA ILE A 355 21.36 0.28 -5.39
C ILE A 355 21.61 1.63 -6.06
N ALA A 356 20.69 2.09 -6.91
CA ALA A 356 20.80 3.41 -7.53
C ALA A 356 20.76 4.55 -6.50
N LEU A 357 19.97 4.39 -5.43
CA LEU A 357 19.86 5.36 -4.34
C LEU A 357 21.20 5.43 -3.58
N LEU A 358 21.72 4.29 -3.12
CA LEU A 358 23.02 4.24 -2.46
C LEU A 358 24.16 4.77 -3.35
N LYS A 359 24.15 4.44 -4.65
CA LYS A 359 25.14 4.96 -5.61
C LYS A 359 25.05 6.46 -5.83
N THR A 360 23.87 7.05 -5.59
CA THR A 360 23.68 8.51 -5.65
C THR A 360 24.14 9.18 -4.37
N LEU A 361 24.02 8.49 -3.23
CA LEU A 361 24.35 8.99 -1.90
C LEU A 361 25.77 8.61 -1.45
N GLU A 362 26.50 7.80 -2.20
CA GLU A 362 27.79 7.20 -1.81
C GLU A 362 28.77 8.21 -1.21
N SER A 363 28.97 9.36 -1.86
CA SER A 363 29.89 10.40 -1.37
C SER A 363 29.47 11.02 -0.04
N SER A 364 28.18 11.00 0.30
CA SER A 364 27.64 11.51 1.56
C SER A 364 27.66 10.46 2.68
N LEU A 365 27.80 9.17 2.32
CA LEU A 365 27.74 8.05 3.26
C LEU A 365 29.12 7.52 3.64
N ILE A 366 30.10 7.55 2.72
CA ILE A 366 31.46 7.09 3.01
C ILE A 366 32.07 7.90 4.15
N GLY A 367 32.66 7.19 5.12
CA GLY A 367 33.31 7.79 6.29
C GLY A 367 32.34 8.30 7.36
N GLN A 368 31.03 8.12 7.20
CA GLN A 368 30.04 8.39 8.25
C GLN A 368 29.86 7.17 9.15
N SER A 369 29.56 7.40 10.43
CA SER A 369 29.23 6.33 11.37
C SER A 369 27.87 5.69 11.07
N MET A 370 27.62 4.49 11.60
CA MET A 370 26.30 3.85 11.56
C MET A 370 25.16 4.83 11.94
N GLU A 371 25.28 5.53 13.07
CA GLU A 371 24.23 6.42 13.57
C GLU A 371 23.93 7.55 12.57
N ASN A 372 24.97 8.19 12.03
CA ASN A 372 24.84 9.27 11.06
C ASN A 372 24.18 8.78 9.76
N ILE A 373 24.54 7.58 9.29
CA ILE A 373 23.95 6.98 8.08
C ILE A 373 22.46 6.71 8.28
N ILE A 374 22.07 6.08 9.39
CA ILE A 374 20.66 5.81 9.68
C ILE A 374 19.86 7.10 9.85
N GLN A 375 20.43 8.11 10.50
CA GLN A 375 19.77 9.41 10.64
C GLN A 375 19.64 10.14 9.30
N PHE A 376 20.66 10.04 8.44
CA PHE A 376 20.61 10.58 7.09
C PHE A 376 19.50 9.92 6.26
N PHE A 377 19.37 8.60 6.30
CA PHE A 377 18.28 7.90 5.61
C PHE A 377 16.89 8.33 6.10
N LYS A 378 16.70 8.55 7.39
CA LYS A 378 15.44 9.09 7.94
C LYS A 378 15.13 10.49 7.43
N SER A 379 16.16 11.31 7.16
CA SER A 379 16.00 12.68 6.67
C SER A 379 15.61 12.77 5.18
N LEU A 380 15.80 11.69 4.39
CA LEU A 380 15.55 11.69 2.94
C LEU A 380 14.11 12.09 2.58
N ARG A 381 13.14 11.70 3.40
CA ARG A 381 11.71 12.03 3.19
C ARG A 381 11.41 13.52 3.28
N ILE A 382 12.19 14.24 4.08
CA ILE A 382 11.96 15.66 4.43
C ILE A 382 12.65 16.60 3.42
N SER A 383 13.36 16.08 2.41
CA SER A 383 14.06 16.86 1.39
C SER A 383 13.24 18.06 0.87
N VAL A 384 13.64 19.28 1.29
CA VAL A 384 12.99 20.57 0.98
C VAL A 384 13.50 21.14 -0.35
N GLY A 385 13.69 20.28 -1.35
CA GLY A 385 14.37 20.63 -2.60
C GLY A 385 13.40 20.94 -3.74
N ILE A 386 13.68 22.00 -4.51
CA ILE A 386 12.99 22.36 -5.77
C ILE A 386 13.14 21.28 -6.88
N ASN A 387 13.86 20.18 -6.63
CA ASN A 387 14.32 19.22 -7.64
C ASN A 387 13.88 17.76 -7.44
N ASP A 388 12.90 17.44 -6.59
CA ASP A 388 12.46 16.04 -6.32
C ASP A 388 12.18 15.23 -7.60
N VAL A 389 11.60 15.86 -8.62
CA VAL A 389 11.32 15.26 -9.94
C VAL A 389 12.63 14.96 -10.68
N THR A 390 13.57 15.90 -10.66
CA THR A 390 14.90 15.74 -11.27
C THR A 390 15.68 14.64 -10.55
N CYS A 391 15.64 14.61 -9.21
CA CYS A 391 16.26 13.57 -8.40
C CYS A 391 15.66 12.19 -8.73
N ALA A 392 14.33 12.08 -8.81
CA ALA A 392 13.66 10.84 -9.21
C ALA A 392 14.08 10.38 -10.62
N ARG A 393 14.14 11.30 -11.59
CA ARG A 393 14.58 10.97 -12.97
C ARG A 393 16.03 10.52 -13.02
N MET A 394 16.92 11.19 -12.27
CA MET A 394 18.32 10.79 -12.16
C MET A 394 18.47 9.42 -11.51
N LEU A 395 17.74 9.17 -10.42
CA LEU A 395 17.69 7.90 -9.72
C LEU A 395 17.24 6.77 -10.67
N LEU A 396 16.12 6.96 -11.38
CA LEU A 396 15.63 5.97 -12.34
C LEU A 396 16.55 5.78 -13.54
N SER A 397 17.27 6.82 -13.97
CA SER A 397 18.29 6.70 -15.03
C SER A 397 19.42 5.75 -14.60
N LYS A 398 19.87 5.85 -13.34
CA LYS A 398 20.86 4.93 -12.76
C LYS A 398 20.27 3.53 -12.56
N ALA A 399 19.05 3.42 -12.03
CA ALA A 399 18.38 2.13 -11.77
C ALA A 399 18.24 1.27 -13.02
N LYS A 400 17.93 1.88 -14.18
CA LYS A 400 17.78 1.17 -15.46
C LYS A 400 19.05 0.49 -15.96
N ASN A 401 20.22 0.95 -15.52
CA ASN A 401 21.51 0.39 -15.92
C ASN A 401 22.01 -0.70 -14.95
N ILE A 402 21.24 -0.98 -13.88
CA ILE A 402 21.56 -2.03 -12.92
C ILE A 402 20.80 -3.28 -13.33
N HIS A 403 21.54 -4.26 -13.84
CA HIS A 403 20.99 -5.53 -14.30
C HIS A 403 21.00 -6.56 -13.17
N ILE A 404 19.83 -7.11 -12.85
CA ILE A 404 19.69 -8.24 -11.93
C ILE A 404 19.85 -9.52 -12.75
N SER A 405 20.78 -10.40 -12.35
CA SER A 405 21.04 -11.64 -13.07
C SER A 405 19.84 -12.59 -13.02
N GLU A 406 19.70 -13.44 -14.05
CA GLU A 406 18.64 -14.46 -14.08
C GLU A 406 18.75 -15.44 -12.89
N GLU A 407 19.97 -15.70 -12.42
CA GLU A 407 20.22 -16.51 -11.22
C GLU A 407 19.57 -15.88 -9.98
N ILE A 408 19.78 -14.58 -9.74
CA ILE A 408 19.14 -13.86 -8.63
C ILE A 408 17.61 -13.86 -8.82
N LEU A 409 17.13 -13.57 -10.03
CA LEU A 409 15.68 -13.54 -10.32
C LEU A 409 15.01 -14.91 -10.09
N ALA A 410 15.71 -16.01 -10.38
CA ALA A 410 15.20 -17.36 -10.15
C ALA A 410 14.94 -17.65 -8.67
N THR A 411 15.69 -17.01 -7.75
CA THR A 411 15.49 -17.20 -6.29
C THR A 411 14.13 -16.69 -5.81
N PHE A 412 13.51 -15.74 -6.53
CA PHE A 412 12.24 -15.12 -6.12
C PHE A 412 11.00 -15.95 -6.48
N LYS A 413 11.14 -16.93 -7.38
CA LYS A 413 10.05 -17.86 -7.70
C LYS A 413 9.87 -18.80 -6.51
N VAL A 414 8.72 -18.72 -5.84
CA VAL A 414 8.26 -19.67 -4.81
C VAL A 414 7.07 -20.41 -5.35
#